data_AF-A0A538PAI9-F1
#
_entry.id   AF-A0A538PAI9-F1
#
_cell.length_a   1.000
_cell.length_b   1.000
_cell.length_c   1.000
_cell.angle_alpha   90.00
_cell.angle_beta   90.00
_cell.angle_gamma   90.00
#
_symmetry.space_group_name_H-M   'P 1'
#
loop_
_entity.id
_entity.type
_entity.pdbx_description
1 polymer ?
#
loop_
_entity_poly.entity_id
_entity_poly.type
_entity_poly.pdbx_seq_one_letter_code
_entity_poly.pdbx_strand_id
1 'polypeptide(L)'
;MPLSTSGLGRVLHLTQQGASVRLLELEREGMIERGRVGRRLGVRLTSRGYDRVASLYAELKGVMNRREEFLFTGRVFSGMREGGYYVSLGGYRRQFTNLLGFIPFPGTLNLRLVSSAQIEQKRLLRSMTGIFIEGFEDRARSYGPARCFRARIGETQKGAALVIERTHYDDTVLELISPANLR
;
A
#
# COMPACT_ATOMS: atom_id res chain seq x y z
N MET A 1 8.93 15.69 13.31
CA MET A 1 9.82 15.57 14.50
C MET A 1 10.79 16.74 14.52
N PRO A 2 11.06 17.40 15.67
CA PRO A 2 12.09 18.43 15.77
C PRO A 2 13.48 17.82 15.54
N LEU A 3 14.31 18.47 14.73
CA LEU A 3 15.61 17.98 14.27
C LEU A 3 16.61 19.15 14.17
N SER A 4 17.88 18.91 14.49
CA SER A 4 18.99 19.84 14.22
C SER A 4 19.86 19.29 13.09
N THR A 5 20.34 20.18 12.21
CA THR A 5 21.23 19.78 11.10
C THR A 5 22.59 19.29 11.59
N SER A 6 23.09 19.84 12.70
CA SER A 6 24.30 19.35 13.36
C SER A 6 24.11 17.93 13.96
N GLY A 7 22.94 17.65 14.54
CA GLY A 7 22.60 16.31 15.04
C GLY A 7 22.47 15.30 13.91
N LEU A 8 21.78 15.67 12.82
CA LEU A 8 21.65 14.83 11.64
C LEU A 8 23.00 14.57 10.97
N GLY A 9 23.86 15.59 10.87
CA GLY A 9 25.22 15.44 10.35
C GLY A 9 26.02 14.39 11.12
N ARG A 10 25.95 14.41 12.46
CA ARG A 10 26.61 13.40 13.29
C ARG A 10 26.11 11.97 13.02
N VAL A 11 24.79 11.77 12.90
CA VAL A 11 24.19 10.46 12.64
C VAL A 11 24.55 9.94 11.24
N LEU A 12 24.63 10.83 10.26
CA LEU A 12 24.93 10.48 8.87
C LEU A 12 26.43 10.53 8.54
N HIS A 13 27.30 10.80 9.53
CA HIS A 13 28.73 11.05 9.33
C HIS A 13 29.03 12.14 8.27
N LEU A 14 28.22 13.21 8.28
CA LEU A 14 28.34 14.39 7.41
C LEU A 14 28.66 15.65 8.21
N THR A 15 29.17 16.66 7.52
CA THR A 15 29.22 18.03 8.06
C THR A 15 27.80 18.59 8.23
N GLN A 16 27.63 19.60 9.09
CA GLN A 16 26.35 20.27 9.27
C GLN A 16 25.80 20.83 7.95
N GLN A 17 26.68 21.39 7.11
CA GLN A 17 26.34 21.91 5.79
C GLN A 17 25.90 20.77 4.86
N GLY A 18 26.64 19.65 4.85
CA GLY A 18 26.26 18.46 4.07
C GLY A 18 24.89 17.90 4.46
N ALA A 19 24.60 17.83 5.76
CA ALA A 19 23.27 17.44 6.24
C ALA A 19 22.17 18.43 5.81
N SER A 20 22.47 19.73 5.79
CA SER A 20 21.54 20.76 5.31
C SER A 20 21.26 20.64 3.81
N VAL A 21 22.30 20.37 3.00
CA VAL A 21 22.17 20.12 1.56
C VAL A 21 21.30 18.89 1.31
N ARG A 22 21.53 17.79 2.05
CA ARG A 22 20.76 16.56 1.87
C ARG A 22 19.27 16.73 2.20
N LEU A 23 18.95 17.53 3.22
CA LEU A 23 17.55 17.88 3.53
C LEU A 23 16.90 18.72 2.42
N LEU A 24 17.64 19.62 1.77
CA LEU A 24 17.13 20.40 0.64
C LEU A 24 16.85 19.48 -0.56
N GLU A 25 17.71 18.52 -0.84
CA GLU A 25 17.51 17.53 -1.91
C GLU A 25 16.26 16.68 -1.68
N LEU A 26 16.11 16.11 -0.48
CA LEU A 26 14.95 15.29 -0.13
C LEU A 26 13.63 16.07 -0.20
N GLU A 27 13.64 17.37 0.14
CA GLU A 27 12.47 18.24 0.01
C GLU A 27 12.16 18.55 -1.46
N ARG A 28 13.18 18.84 -2.28
CA ARG A 28 13.04 19.06 -3.73
C ARG A 28 12.48 17.84 -4.45
N GLU A 29 12.86 16.64 -4.02
CA GLU A 29 12.33 15.37 -4.54
C GLU A 29 10.94 15.03 -3.96
N GLY A 30 10.40 15.84 -3.05
CA GLY A 30 9.09 15.66 -2.45
C GLY A 30 9.01 14.49 -1.48
N MET A 31 10.14 14.02 -0.95
CA MET A 31 10.19 12.91 0.02
C MET A 31 9.96 13.38 1.46
N ILE A 32 10.33 14.63 1.76
CA ILE A 32 10.07 15.25 3.06
C ILE A 32 9.39 16.60 2.91
N GLU A 33 8.70 17.00 3.96
CA GLU A 33 8.30 18.38 4.21
C GLU A 33 9.13 18.92 5.39
N ARG A 34 9.60 20.15 5.25
CA ARG A 34 10.26 20.88 6.35
C ARG A 34 9.36 22.01 6.83
N GLY A 35 9.40 22.26 8.13
CA GLY A 35 8.65 23.35 8.74
C GLY A 35 9.28 23.78 10.06
N ARG A 36 8.65 24.72 10.76
CA ARG A 36 9.04 25.07 12.13
C ARG A 36 8.14 24.36 13.12
N VAL A 37 8.74 23.73 14.13
CA VAL A 37 8.05 23.20 15.30
C VAL A 37 8.56 24.02 16.49
N GLY A 38 7.79 25.05 16.84
CA GLY A 38 8.26 26.12 17.75
C GLY A 38 9.48 26.82 17.18
N ARG A 39 10.59 26.83 17.94
CA ARG A 39 11.87 27.43 17.53
C ARG A 39 12.79 26.49 16.74
N ARG A 40 12.42 25.23 16.56
CA ARG A 40 13.29 24.20 15.93
C ARG A 40 12.80 23.85 14.52
N LEU A 41 13.72 23.38 13.69
CA LEU A 41 13.39 22.78 12.40
C LEU A 41 12.63 21.47 12.65
N GLY A 42 11.47 21.32 12.04
CA GLY A 42 10.71 20.08 11.98
C GLY A 42 10.86 19.44 10.61
N VAL A 43 11.03 18.13 10.59
CA VAL A 43 11.00 17.33 9.35
C VAL A 43 9.92 16.25 9.49
N ARG A 44 9.18 16.02 8.41
CA ARG A 44 8.17 14.97 8.29
C ARG A 44 8.32 14.27 6.93
N LEU A 45 8.16 12.95 6.91
CA LEU A 45 8.02 12.22 5.64
C LEU A 45 6.70 12.58 4.98
N THR A 46 6.74 12.83 3.67
CA THR A 46 5.53 12.84 2.85
C THR A 46 5.08 11.41 2.59
N SER A 47 3.89 11.24 1.98
CA SER A 47 3.44 9.91 1.51
C SER A 47 4.46 9.30 0.54
N ARG A 48 5.02 10.10 -0.37
CA ARG A 48 6.06 9.66 -1.32
C ARG A 48 7.34 9.21 -0.62
N GLY A 49 7.80 9.96 0.39
CA GLY A 49 8.97 9.58 1.18
C GLY A 49 8.75 8.29 1.96
N TYR A 50 7.56 8.14 2.55
CA TYR A 50 7.17 6.90 3.22
C TYR A 50 7.16 5.72 2.24
N ASP A 51 6.51 5.85 1.08
CA ASP A 51 6.45 4.81 0.05
C ASP A 51 7.86 4.42 -0.43
N ARG A 52 8.79 5.38 -0.55
CA ARG A 52 10.18 5.09 -0.93
C ARG A 52 10.90 4.24 0.13
N VAL A 53 10.76 4.59 1.41
CA VAL A 53 11.35 3.82 2.51
C VAL A 53 10.71 2.43 2.59
N ALA A 54 9.38 2.35 2.46
CA ALA A 54 8.64 1.09 2.44
C ALA A 54 9.09 0.18 1.28
N SER A 55 9.37 0.75 0.11
CA SER A 55 9.89 -0.01 -1.04
C SER A 55 11.28 -0.57 -0.80
N LEU A 56 12.20 0.27 -0.32
CA LEU A 56 13.54 -0.20 0.03
C LEU A 56 13.49 -1.31 1.09
N TYR A 57 12.62 -1.16 2.10
CA TYR A 57 12.43 -2.19 3.11
C TYR A 57 11.87 -3.50 2.54
N ALA A 58 10.88 -3.41 1.64
CA ALA A 58 10.31 -4.57 0.97
C ALA A 58 11.34 -5.30 0.08
N GLU A 59 12.18 -4.55 -0.64
CA GLU A 59 13.29 -5.09 -1.43
C GLU A 59 14.29 -5.86 -0.54
N LEU A 60 14.78 -5.22 0.53
CA LEU A 60 15.70 -5.85 1.49
C LEU A 60 15.07 -7.09 2.14
N LYS A 61 13.80 -7.03 2.50
CA LYS A 61 13.06 -8.18 3.04
C LYS A 61 12.92 -9.33 2.05
N GLY A 62 12.65 -9.02 0.78
CA GLY A 62 12.56 -10.01 -0.29
C GLY A 62 13.86 -10.82 -0.39
N VAL A 63 15.00 -10.14 -0.36
CA VAL A 63 16.34 -10.79 -0.36
C VAL A 63 16.55 -11.65 0.89
N MET A 64 16.00 -11.26 2.03
CA MET A 64 16.10 -12.00 3.29
C MET A 64 15.17 -13.22 3.38
N ASN A 65 14.42 -13.57 2.32
CA ASN A 65 13.61 -14.80 2.19
C ASN A 65 12.63 -15.08 3.35
N ARG A 66 12.22 -14.08 4.13
CA ARG A 66 11.12 -14.24 5.09
C ARG A 66 9.79 -14.06 4.37
N ARG A 67 9.03 -15.15 4.22
CA ARG A 67 7.61 -15.06 3.87
C ARG A 67 6.89 -14.37 5.01
N GLU A 68 6.45 -13.13 4.78
CA GLU A 68 5.69 -12.37 5.75
C GLU A 68 4.21 -12.69 5.64
N GLU A 69 3.63 -13.10 6.75
CA GLU A 69 2.19 -13.20 6.88
C GLU A 69 1.70 -12.00 7.68
N PHE A 70 0.80 -11.23 7.08
CA PHE A 70 0.11 -10.15 7.79
C PHE A 70 -1.26 -10.63 8.24
N LEU A 71 -1.56 -10.43 9.53
CA LEU A 71 -2.88 -10.60 10.07
C LEU A 71 -3.59 -9.24 10.11
N PHE A 72 -4.64 -9.09 9.33
CA PHE A 72 -5.51 -7.91 9.33
C PHE A 72 -6.83 -8.22 10.05
N THR A 73 -7.21 -7.34 10.97
CA THR A 73 -8.48 -7.43 11.71
C THR A 73 -9.24 -6.13 11.55
N GLY A 74 -10.56 -6.22 11.40
CA GLY A 74 -11.35 -5.03 11.13
C GLY A 74 -12.85 -5.27 11.15
N ARG A 75 -13.58 -4.20 10.84
CA ARG A 75 -15.05 -4.24 10.73
C ARG A 75 -15.44 -4.33 9.27
N VAL A 76 -16.23 -5.34 8.93
CA VAL A 76 -16.84 -5.46 7.61
C VAL A 76 -17.89 -4.35 7.44
N PHE A 77 -17.92 -3.72 6.26
CA PHE A 77 -18.94 -2.72 5.95
C PHE A 77 -19.39 -2.78 4.48
N SER A 78 -20.52 -2.14 4.19
CA SER A 78 -21.03 -1.98 2.82
C SER A 78 -20.51 -0.68 2.21
N GLY A 79 -19.86 -0.78 1.06
CA GLY A 79 -19.40 0.35 0.27
C GLY A 79 -20.39 0.81 -0.79
N MET A 80 -19.88 1.53 -1.81
CA MET A 80 -20.64 2.01 -2.98
C MET A 80 -21.04 0.89 -3.96
N ARG A 81 -20.70 -0.37 -3.64
CA ARG A 81 -20.99 -1.58 -4.46
C ARG A 81 -20.36 -1.60 -5.86
N GLU A 82 -19.41 -0.72 -6.14
CA GLU A 82 -18.70 -0.67 -7.43
C GLU A 82 -17.69 -1.82 -7.61
N GLY A 83 -17.19 -2.40 -6.52
CA GLY A 83 -16.21 -3.50 -6.59
C GLY A 83 -16.72 -4.69 -7.41
N GLY A 84 -18.02 -4.99 -7.34
CA GLY A 84 -18.61 -6.07 -8.14
C GLY A 84 -18.59 -5.80 -9.64
N TYR A 85 -18.76 -4.54 -10.05
CA TYR A 85 -18.61 -4.13 -11.45
C TYR A 85 -17.17 -4.38 -11.93
N TYR A 86 -16.17 -3.85 -11.21
CA TYR A 86 -14.77 -4.00 -11.62
C TYR A 86 -14.31 -5.47 -11.62
N VAL A 87 -14.61 -6.23 -10.56
CA VAL A 87 -14.24 -7.65 -10.45
C VAL A 87 -14.84 -8.51 -11.57
N SER A 88 -15.99 -8.09 -12.11
CA SER A 88 -16.68 -8.79 -13.21
C SER A 88 -16.13 -8.47 -14.60
N LEU A 89 -15.35 -7.40 -14.76
CA LEU A 89 -14.80 -7.02 -16.05
C LEU A 89 -13.88 -8.13 -16.60
N GLY A 90 -14.08 -8.51 -17.85
CA GLY A 90 -13.36 -9.62 -18.47
C GLY A 90 -11.83 -9.47 -18.42
N GLY A 91 -11.31 -8.24 -18.51
CA GLY A 91 -9.87 -7.95 -18.40
C GLY A 91 -9.28 -8.35 -17.04
N TYR A 92 -9.96 -8.03 -15.94
CA TYR A 92 -9.53 -8.44 -14.60
C TYR A 92 -9.88 -9.89 -14.31
N ARG A 93 -11.11 -10.33 -14.62
CA ARG A 93 -11.60 -11.68 -14.30
C ARG A 93 -10.70 -12.78 -14.87
N ARG A 94 -10.22 -12.62 -16.11
CA ARG A 94 -9.26 -13.57 -16.72
C ARG A 94 -7.95 -13.62 -15.97
N GLN A 95 -7.39 -12.46 -15.62
CA GLN A 95 -6.14 -12.37 -14.86
C GLN A 95 -6.28 -12.97 -13.46
N PHE A 96 -7.38 -12.70 -12.75
CA PHE A 96 -7.66 -13.34 -11.46
C PHE A 96 -7.72 -14.86 -11.58
N THR A 97 -8.40 -15.38 -12.60
CA THR A 97 -8.49 -16.82 -12.84
C THR A 97 -7.11 -17.43 -13.08
N ASN A 98 -6.32 -16.83 -13.97
CA ASN A 98 -5.02 -17.36 -14.38
C ASN A 98 -3.95 -17.22 -13.28
N LEU A 99 -3.92 -16.08 -12.57
CA LEU A 99 -2.85 -15.74 -11.64
C LEU A 99 -3.18 -16.11 -10.19
N LEU A 100 -4.45 -16.02 -9.78
CA LEU A 100 -4.89 -16.36 -8.42
C LEU A 100 -5.41 -17.81 -8.34
N GLY A 101 -5.79 -18.41 -9.46
CA GLY A 101 -6.27 -19.79 -9.54
C GLY A 101 -7.75 -19.95 -9.18
N PHE A 102 -8.53 -18.87 -9.21
CA PHE A 102 -9.97 -18.92 -8.97
C PHE A 102 -10.72 -17.80 -9.70
N ILE A 103 -11.99 -18.05 -10.02
CA ILE A 103 -12.92 -17.03 -10.50
C ILE A 103 -13.52 -16.33 -9.26
N PRO A 104 -13.34 -15.02 -9.09
CA PRO A 104 -13.93 -14.32 -7.95
C PRO A 104 -15.46 -14.20 -8.08
N PHE A 105 -16.15 -14.24 -6.94
CA PHE A 105 -17.51 -13.75 -6.81
C PHE A 105 -17.58 -12.27 -7.25
N PRO A 106 -18.65 -11.82 -7.94
CA PRO A 106 -18.77 -10.45 -8.45
C PRO A 106 -19.00 -9.43 -7.32
N GLY A 107 -17.98 -9.20 -6.50
CA GLY A 107 -18.00 -8.28 -5.38
C GLY A 107 -16.67 -8.21 -4.64
N THR A 108 -16.51 -7.17 -3.85
CA THR A 108 -15.42 -7.05 -2.86
C THR A 108 -15.99 -7.04 -1.45
N LEU A 109 -15.29 -7.66 -0.51
CA LEU A 109 -15.53 -7.51 0.92
C LEU A 109 -14.64 -6.38 1.45
N ASN A 110 -15.26 -5.32 1.95
CA ASN A 110 -14.55 -4.17 2.49
C ASN A 110 -14.34 -4.35 3.99
N LEU A 111 -13.07 -4.35 4.41
CA LEU A 111 -12.65 -4.48 5.80
C LEU A 111 -12.02 -3.18 6.28
N ARG A 112 -12.65 -2.50 7.24
CA ARG A 112 -12.08 -1.32 7.87
C ARG A 112 -11.13 -1.74 9.00
N LEU A 113 -9.85 -1.49 8.82
CA LEU A 113 -8.79 -1.78 9.78
C LEU A 113 -8.96 -0.91 11.03
N VAL A 114 -8.74 -1.52 12.19
CA VAL A 114 -8.96 -0.86 13.50
C VAL A 114 -7.66 -0.45 14.19
N SER A 115 -6.51 -0.95 13.71
CA SER A 115 -5.20 -0.71 14.30
C SER A 115 -4.32 0.13 13.37
N SER A 116 -3.67 1.16 13.91
CA SER A 116 -2.67 1.97 13.19
C SER A 116 -1.52 1.10 12.67
N ALA A 117 -1.08 0.10 13.45
CA ALA A 117 -0.04 -0.83 13.02
C ALA A 117 -0.46 -1.63 11.77
N GLN A 118 -1.72 -2.09 11.71
CA GLN A 118 -2.25 -2.78 10.54
C GLN A 118 -2.43 -1.86 9.34
N ILE A 119 -2.77 -0.58 9.57
CA ILE A 119 -2.81 0.42 8.49
C ILE A 119 -1.40 0.60 7.89
N GLU A 120 -0.36 0.67 8.72
CA GLU A 120 1.02 0.74 8.21
C GLU A 120 1.43 -0.55 7.48
N GLN A 121 1.03 -1.73 7.98
CA GLN A 121 1.24 -3.00 7.27
C GLN A 121 0.55 -3.02 5.90
N LYS A 122 -0.69 -2.51 5.80
CA LYS A 122 -1.38 -2.36 4.52
C LYS A 122 -0.59 -1.45 3.57
N ARG A 123 -0.02 -0.35 4.07
CA ARG A 123 0.83 0.52 3.24
C ARG A 123 2.07 -0.20 2.72
N LEU A 124 2.69 -1.05 3.54
CA LEU A 124 3.83 -1.87 3.09
C LEU A 124 3.45 -2.78 1.90
N LEU A 125 2.20 -3.28 1.83
CA LEU A 125 1.75 -4.08 0.67
C LEU A 125 1.84 -3.31 -0.67
N ARG A 126 1.78 -1.96 -0.66
CA ARG A 126 1.94 -1.14 -1.87
C ARG A 126 3.35 -1.21 -2.44
N SER A 127 4.34 -1.54 -1.63
CA SER A 127 5.74 -1.58 -2.02
C SER A 127 6.28 -3.00 -2.14
N MET A 128 5.55 -3.99 -1.61
CA MET A 128 5.88 -5.40 -1.75
C MET A 128 5.59 -5.93 -3.15
N THR A 129 6.43 -6.89 -3.56
CA THR A 129 6.15 -7.75 -4.71
C THR A 129 4.93 -8.61 -4.41
N GLY A 130 3.86 -8.38 -5.15
CA GLY A 130 2.63 -9.16 -5.11
C GLY A 130 2.29 -9.69 -6.49
N ILE A 131 1.13 -10.31 -6.63
CA ILE A 131 0.62 -10.78 -7.91
C ILE A 131 0.11 -9.55 -8.66
N PHE A 132 0.84 -9.13 -9.68
CA PHE A 132 0.50 -7.95 -10.47
C PHE A 132 -0.65 -8.28 -11.43
N ILE A 133 -1.65 -7.41 -11.45
CA ILE A 133 -2.78 -7.44 -12.37
C ILE A 133 -2.64 -6.23 -13.27
N GLU A 134 -2.45 -6.48 -14.56
CA GLU A 134 -2.27 -5.45 -15.56
C GLU A 134 -3.55 -4.65 -15.76
N GLY A 135 -3.37 -3.34 -15.91
CA GLY A 135 -4.44 -2.48 -16.43
C GLY A 135 -4.75 -2.83 -17.88
N PHE A 136 -5.93 -2.42 -18.33
CA PHE A 136 -6.38 -2.63 -19.71
C PHE A 136 -7.31 -1.49 -20.11
N GLU A 137 -7.62 -1.42 -21.39
CA GLU A 137 -8.51 -0.39 -21.93
C GLU A 137 -9.62 -1.04 -22.75
N ASP A 138 -10.80 -0.42 -22.74
CA ASP A 138 -11.86 -0.70 -23.69
C ASP A 138 -12.21 0.57 -24.48
N ARG A 139 -13.26 0.51 -25.31
CA ARG A 139 -13.68 1.66 -26.14
C ARG A 139 -14.21 2.84 -25.32
N ALA A 140 -14.56 2.65 -24.05
CA ALA A 140 -15.16 3.66 -23.20
C ALA A 140 -14.14 4.28 -22.24
N ARG A 141 -13.20 3.50 -21.69
CA ARG A 141 -12.26 3.96 -20.66
C ARG A 141 -11.05 3.05 -20.47
N SER A 142 -10.06 3.59 -19.78
CA SER A 142 -8.91 2.85 -19.25
C SER A 142 -9.15 2.39 -17.80
N TYR A 143 -8.66 1.20 -17.48
CA TYR A 143 -8.68 0.58 -16.16
C TYR A 143 -7.25 0.42 -15.66
N GLY A 144 -6.98 0.92 -14.46
CA GLY A 144 -5.64 0.93 -13.87
C GLY A 144 -5.15 -0.46 -13.44
N PRO A 145 -3.85 -0.62 -13.17
CA PRO A 145 -3.35 -1.86 -12.60
C PRO A 145 -3.81 -2.05 -11.16
N ALA A 146 -3.69 -3.29 -10.68
CA ALA A 146 -3.85 -3.64 -9.28
C ALA A 146 -2.78 -4.63 -8.84
N ARG A 147 -2.52 -4.71 -7.53
CA ARG A 147 -1.70 -5.75 -6.94
C ARG A 147 -2.52 -6.61 -6.01
N CYS A 148 -2.34 -7.91 -6.10
CA CYS A 148 -3.05 -8.89 -5.29
C CYS A 148 -2.10 -9.64 -4.35
N PHE A 149 -2.58 -9.96 -3.15
CA PHE A 149 -1.91 -10.82 -2.19
C PHE A 149 -2.84 -11.95 -1.80
N ARG A 150 -2.40 -13.21 -1.95
CA ARG A 150 -3.21 -14.36 -1.52
C ARG A 150 -3.51 -14.25 -0.04
N ALA A 151 -4.77 -14.50 0.32
CA ALA A 151 -5.26 -14.34 1.68
C ALA A 151 -6.11 -15.53 2.10
N ARG A 152 -6.10 -15.80 3.40
CA ARG A 152 -7.11 -16.61 4.07
C ARG A 152 -8.05 -15.67 4.83
N ILE A 153 -9.34 -15.77 4.55
CA ILE A 153 -10.39 -14.90 5.07
C ILE A 153 -11.18 -15.72 6.09
N GLY A 154 -11.31 -15.19 7.31
CA GLY A 154 -11.83 -15.97 8.43
C GLY A 154 -10.95 -17.21 8.68
N GLU A 155 -11.57 -18.33 9.02
CA GLU A 155 -10.84 -19.55 9.39
C GLU A 155 -10.30 -20.34 8.19
N THR A 156 -11.06 -20.38 7.09
CA THR A 156 -10.80 -21.35 6.00
C THR A 156 -10.96 -20.80 4.59
N GLN A 157 -11.61 -19.65 4.40
CA GLN A 157 -11.97 -19.21 3.06
C GLN A 157 -10.75 -18.65 2.31
N LYS A 158 -10.48 -19.19 1.13
CA LYS A 158 -9.41 -18.67 0.25
C LYS A 158 -9.87 -17.39 -0.44
N GLY A 159 -8.94 -16.46 -0.62
CA GLY A 159 -9.20 -15.23 -1.36
C GLY A 159 -7.91 -14.48 -1.68
N ALA A 160 -8.06 -13.21 -2.03
CA ALA A 160 -6.95 -12.30 -2.20
C ALA A 160 -7.31 -10.90 -1.70
N ALA A 161 -6.33 -10.21 -1.12
CA ALA A 161 -6.40 -8.79 -0.83
C ALA A 161 -5.98 -7.97 -2.04
N LEU A 162 -6.76 -6.94 -2.36
CA LEU A 162 -6.51 -6.00 -3.43
C LEU A 162 -5.81 -4.74 -2.89
N VAL A 163 -4.74 -4.35 -3.57
CA VAL A 163 -4.05 -3.08 -3.41
C VAL A 163 -4.16 -2.35 -4.74
N ILE A 164 -5.08 -1.39 -4.79
CA ILE A 164 -5.45 -0.64 -6.00
C ILE A 164 -4.87 0.77 -5.86
N GLU A 165 -4.18 1.26 -6.88
CA GLU A 165 -3.57 2.60 -6.85
C GLU A 165 -4.62 3.72 -6.84
N ARG A 166 -5.73 3.52 -7.55
CA ARG A 166 -6.86 4.45 -7.64
C ARG A 166 -8.10 3.80 -7.01
N THR A 167 -8.34 4.05 -5.73
CA THR A 167 -9.53 3.58 -4.99
C THR A 167 -10.21 4.75 -4.27
N HIS A 168 -11.50 4.59 -3.98
CA HIS A 168 -12.29 5.55 -3.20
C HIS A 168 -11.99 5.51 -1.71
N TYR A 169 -11.27 4.48 -1.25
CA TYR A 169 -10.92 4.33 0.16
C TYR A 169 -9.45 4.68 0.45
N ASP A 170 -9.21 5.21 1.64
CA ASP A 170 -7.87 5.45 2.15
C ASP A 170 -7.19 4.15 2.65
N ASP A 171 -6.05 4.30 3.32
CA ASP A 171 -5.31 3.17 3.88
C ASP A 171 -6.00 2.46 5.04
N THR A 172 -7.14 2.98 5.52
CA THR A 172 -7.91 2.32 6.58
C THR A 172 -8.79 1.18 6.08
N VAL A 173 -8.95 1.02 4.76
CA VAL A 173 -9.80 -0.03 4.19
C VAL A 173 -8.98 -1.00 3.35
N LEU A 174 -9.16 -2.29 3.62
CA LEU A 174 -8.67 -3.39 2.79
C LEU A 174 -9.84 -3.98 2.00
N GLU A 175 -9.66 -4.17 0.70
CA GLU A 175 -10.65 -4.81 -0.17
C GLU A 175 -10.23 -6.25 -0.45
N LEU A 176 -11.15 -7.20 -0.30
CA LEU A 176 -10.90 -8.64 -0.46
C LEU A 176 -11.79 -9.23 -1.55
N ILE A 177 -11.25 -10.15 -2.34
CA ILE A 177 -11.99 -10.99 -3.29
C ILE A 177 -11.86 -12.46 -2.93
N SER A 178 -12.89 -13.25 -3.25
CA SER A 178 -12.98 -14.69 -2.95
C SER A 178 -13.83 -15.37 -4.03
N PRO A 179 -13.65 -16.67 -4.30
CA PRO A 179 -14.57 -17.42 -5.17
C PRO A 179 -15.98 -17.55 -4.58
N ALA A 180 -16.12 -17.47 -3.26
CA ALA A 180 -17.39 -17.53 -2.56
C ALA A 180 -17.90 -16.13 -2.19
N ASN A 181 -19.22 -15.98 -2.09
CA ASN A 181 -19.82 -14.83 -1.42
C ASN A 181 -19.47 -14.89 0.08
N LEU A 182 -18.88 -13.82 0.60
CA LEU A 182 -18.38 -13.74 1.99
C LEU A 182 -19.40 -13.13 2.97
N ARG A 183 -20.63 -12.87 2.50
CA ARG A 183 -21.71 -12.28 3.28
C ARG A 183 -22.85 -13.25 3.50
#